data_AF-A0A814UME5-F1
#
_entry.id   AF-A0A814UME5-F1
#
_cell.length_a   1.000
_cell.length_b   1.000
_cell.length_c   1.000
_cell.angle_alpha   90.00
_cell.angle_beta   90.00
_cell.angle_gamma   90.00
#
_symmetry.space_group_name_H-M   'P 1'
#
loop_
_entity.id
_entity.type
_entity.pdbx_description
1 polymer ?
#
loop_
_entity_poly.entity_id
_entity_poly.type
_entity_poly.pdbx_seq_one_letter_code
_entity_poly.pdbx_strand_id
1 'polypeptide(L)'
;MKTNIMNCLRENRITTTDFDCRFASWCRNSFVANDIGGQTFLCDLKSNKPVLLYENMYEVYKKVHIESAHAGRDKCLDALSINYS
;
A
#
# COMPACT_ATOMS: atom_id res chain seq x y z
N MET A 1 -12.87 0.50 -7.82
CA MET A 1 -12.05 0.40 -9.05
C MET A 1 -10.62 0.09 -8.62
N LYS A 2 -10.15 -1.16 -8.73
CA LYS A 2 -8.75 -1.50 -8.40
C LYS A 2 -7.87 -0.83 -9.46
N THR A 3 -6.94 0.03 -9.05
CA THR A 3 -6.01 0.70 -9.98
C THR A 3 -5.17 -0.34 -10.72
N ASN A 4 -4.83 -0.04 -11.97
CA ASN A 4 -4.01 -0.90 -12.85
C ASN A 4 -2.71 -1.40 -12.19
N ILE A 5 -2.15 -0.58 -11.31
CA ILE A 5 -0.92 -0.84 -10.58
C ILE A 5 -1.08 -2.00 -9.59
N MET A 6 -2.20 -2.09 -8.87
CA MET A 6 -2.40 -3.15 -7.86
C MET A 6 -2.50 -4.54 -8.49
N ASN A 7 -3.15 -4.65 -9.65
CA ASN A 7 -3.21 -5.89 -10.41
C ASN A 7 -1.82 -6.27 -10.92
N CYS A 8 -1.08 -5.30 -11.47
CA CYS A 8 0.30 -5.49 -11.92
C CYS A 8 1.26 -5.98 -10.82
N LEU A 9 1.06 -5.56 -9.57
CA LEU A 9 1.87 -5.99 -8.43
C LEU A 9 1.48 -7.37 -7.88
N ARG A 10 0.20 -7.74 -7.95
CA ARG A 10 -0.33 -8.99 -7.36
C ARG A 10 -0.25 -10.20 -8.29
N GLU A 11 -0.31 -9.99 -9.59
CA GLU A 11 -0.31 -11.08 -10.56
C GLU A 11 1.13 -11.48 -10.93
N ASN A 12 1.56 -12.65 -10.46
CA ASN A 12 2.84 -13.27 -10.85
C ASN A 12 2.89 -13.68 -12.34
N ARG A 13 1.75 -13.64 -13.03
CA ARG A 13 1.63 -13.87 -14.48
C ARG A 13 0.91 -12.71 -15.11
N ILE A 14 1.65 -11.68 -15.51
CA ILE A 14 1.12 -10.67 -16.41
C ILE A 14 0.99 -11.34 -17.78
N THR A 15 -0.24 -11.63 -18.20
CA THR A 15 -0.52 -11.88 -19.61
C THR A 15 -0.22 -10.59 -20.36
N THR A 16 0.67 -10.68 -21.35
CA THR A 16 1.22 -9.55 -22.14
C THR A 16 0.15 -8.72 -22.88
N THR A 17 -1.11 -9.08 -22.78
CA THR A 17 -2.28 -8.39 -23.33
C THR A 17 -2.81 -7.26 -22.44
N ASP A 18 -2.55 -7.29 -21.13
CA ASP A 18 -3.18 -6.33 -20.20
C ASP A 18 -2.28 -5.12 -19.88
N PHE A 19 -0.96 -5.30 -19.90
CA PHE A 19 0.04 -4.26 -19.60
C PHE A 19 1.25 -4.34 -20.53
N ASP A 20 1.76 -3.21 -20.98
CA ASP A 20 3.07 -3.18 -21.64
C ASP A 20 4.19 -3.47 -20.63
N CYS A 21 5.27 -4.07 -21.11
CA CYS A 21 6.38 -4.51 -20.26
C CYS A 21 7.10 -3.37 -19.53
N ARG A 22 7.08 -2.15 -20.08
CA ARG A 22 7.71 -0.97 -19.47
C ARG A 22 6.88 -0.49 -18.27
N PHE A 23 5.56 -0.44 -18.41
CA PHE A 23 4.65 -0.11 -17.33
C PHE A 23 4.74 -1.12 -16.19
N ALA A 24 4.78 -2.42 -16.50
CA ALA A 24 4.92 -3.45 -15.49
C ALA A 24 6.25 -3.37 -14.72
N SER A 25 7.35 -3.14 -15.45
CA SER A 25 8.66 -2.90 -14.86
C SER A 25 8.66 -1.66 -13.96
N TRP A 26 8.06 -0.55 -14.43
CA TRP A 26 7.95 0.67 -13.64
C TRP A 26 7.17 0.45 -12.35
N CYS A 27 6.02 -0.24 -12.40
CA CYS A 27 5.21 -0.53 -11.22
C CYS A 27 6.01 -1.30 -10.16
N ARG A 28 6.68 -2.39 -10.57
CA ARG A 28 7.47 -3.25 -9.66
C ARG A 28 8.70 -2.54 -9.10
N ASN A 29 9.27 -1.58 -9.82
CA ASN A 29 10.44 -0.82 -9.37
C ASN A 29 10.08 0.43 -8.54
N SER A 30 8.81 0.84 -8.56
CA SER A 30 8.38 2.09 -7.93
C SER A 30 7.41 1.89 -6.78
N PHE A 31 6.68 0.78 -6.74
CA PHE A 31 5.62 0.57 -5.76
C PHE A 31 5.64 -0.81 -5.12
N VAL A 32 5.04 -0.89 -3.94
CA VAL A 32 4.75 -2.14 -3.22
C VAL A 32 3.31 -2.09 -2.72
N ALA A 33 2.66 -3.25 -2.71
CA ALA A 33 1.33 -3.40 -2.12
C ALA A 33 1.49 -3.91 -0.68
N ASN A 34 1.06 -3.11 0.30
CA ASN A 34 1.05 -3.49 1.71
C ASN A 34 -0.37 -3.75 2.18
N ASP A 35 -0.59 -4.89 2.84
CA ASP A 35 -1.87 -5.21 3.45
C ASP A 35 -1.88 -4.72 4.91
N ILE A 36 -2.88 -3.91 5.26
CA ILE A 36 -3.12 -3.35 6.59
C ILE A 36 -4.64 -3.35 6.83
N GLY A 37 -5.09 -3.96 7.92
CA GLY A 37 -6.49 -4.07 8.33
C GLY A 37 -7.33 -4.91 7.37
N GLY A 38 -6.71 -5.85 6.66
CA GLY A 38 -7.36 -6.60 5.57
C GLY A 38 -7.61 -5.75 4.31
N GLN A 39 -7.04 -4.55 4.22
CA GLN A 39 -7.09 -3.68 3.05
C GLN A 39 -5.70 -3.47 2.47
N THR A 40 -5.62 -3.34 1.14
CA THR A 40 -4.35 -3.23 0.44
C THR A 40 -4.05 -1.80 0.05
N PHE A 41 -2.90 -1.30 0.48
CA PHE A 41 -2.39 0.03 0.20
C PHE A 41 -1.32 -0.04 -0.87
N LEU A 42 -1.34 0.96 -1.75
CA LEU A 42 -0.22 1.21 -2.65
C LEU A 42 0.78 2.11 -1.92
N CYS A 43 1.99 1.61 -1.71
CA CYS A 43 3.10 2.36 -1.14
C CYS A 43 4.20 2.57 -2.18
N ASP A 44 4.96 3.65 -2.03
CA ASP A 44 6.21 3.85 -2.75
C ASP A 44 7.25 2.81 -2.28
N LEU A 45 7.92 2.13 -3.19
CA LEU A 45 8.84 1.03 -2.88
C LEU A 45 10.06 1.51 -2.08
N LYS A 46 10.56 2.72 -2.35
CA LYS A 46 11.80 3.23 -1.75
C LYS A 46 11.60 3.70 -0.32
N SER A 47 10.49 4.39 -0.07
CA SER A 47 10.19 5.02 1.21
C SER A 47 9.15 4.27 2.03
N ASN A 48 8.51 3.26 1.45
CA ASN A 48 7.37 2.52 1.99
C ASN A 48 6.18 3.41 2.39
N LYS A 49 6.14 4.66 1.91
CA LYS A 49 5.10 5.63 2.26
C LYS A 49 3.84 5.38 1.44
N PRO A 50 2.65 5.46 2.04
CA PRO A 50 1.39 5.27 1.33
C PRO A 50 1.19 6.38 0.29
N VAL A 51 0.94 5.96 -0.94
CA VAL A 51 0.62 6.83 -2.09
C VAL A 51 -0.89 7.06 -2.16
N LEU A 52 -1.69 6.08 -1.71
CA LEU A 52 -3.15 6.18 -1.66
C LEU A 52 -3.66 5.64 -0.32
N LEU A 53 -4.40 6.45 0.43
CA LEU A 53 -5.13 6.03 1.63
C LEU A 53 -6.59 5.76 1.24
N TYR A 54 -7.09 4.55 1.45
CA TYR A 54 -8.52 4.25 1.29
C TYR A 54 -9.32 4.79 2.49
N GLU A 55 -10.48 5.38 2.23
CA GLU A 55 -11.33 6.07 3.22
C GLU A 55 -11.71 5.18 4.42
N ASN A 56 -11.97 3.89 4.19
CA ASN A 56 -12.31 2.93 5.25
C ASN A 56 -11.15 2.62 6.22
N MET A 57 -9.92 3.01 5.90
CA MET A 57 -8.76 2.86 6.78
C MET A 57 -8.43 4.13 7.56
N TYR A 58 -9.13 5.23 7.28
CA TYR A 58 -8.98 6.46 8.04
C TYR A 58 -9.23 6.24 9.53
N GLU A 59 -10.30 5.53 9.89
CA GLU A 59 -10.64 5.28 11.30
C GLU A 59 -9.62 4.38 12.01
N VAL A 60 -9.09 3.36 11.32
CA VAL A 60 -8.02 2.49 11.87
C VAL A 60 -6.74 3.31 12.06
N TYR A 61 -6.37 4.12 11.07
CA TYR A 61 -5.21 5.01 11.15
C TYR A 61 -5.35 6.01 12.30
N LYS A 62 -6.51 6.65 12.43
CA LYS A 62 -6.83 7.60 13.50
C LYS A 62 -6.73 6.94 14.87
N LYS A 63 -7.27 5.72 15.02
CA LYS A 63 -7.16 4.94 16.26
C LYS A 63 -5.70 4.69 16.64
N VAL A 64 -4.89 4.16 15.72
CA VAL A 64 -3.46 3.90 15.97
C VAL A 64 -2.68 5.19 16.25
N HIS A 65 -3.01 6.29 15.58
CA HIS A 65 -2.42 7.59 15.87
C HIS A 65 -2.70 8.07 17.30
N ILE A 66 -3.88 7.78 17.84
CA ILE A 66 -4.23 8.09 19.24
C ILE A 66 -3.48 7.14 20.19
N GLU A 67 -3.51 5.82 19.93
CA GLU A 67 -2.88 4.80 20.78
C GLU A 67 -1.35 4.96 20.87
N SER A 68 -0.74 5.45 19.80
CA SER A 68 0.70 5.76 19.75
C SER A 68 1.04 7.14 20.33
N ALA A 69 0.12 7.81 21.02
CA ALA A 69 0.31 9.16 21.57
C ALA A 69 0.80 10.17 20.51
N HIS A 70 0.22 10.11 19.32
CA HIS A 70 0.54 11.00 18.19
C HIS A 70 2.00 10.93 17.74
N ALA A 71 2.59 9.73 17.76
CA ALA A 71 4.01 9.47 17.49
C ALA A 71 4.50 9.82 16.06
N GLY A 72 3.67 10.49 15.25
CA GLY A 72 3.98 10.87 13.88
C GLY A 72 3.72 9.75 12.88
N ARG A 73 3.78 10.11 11.59
CA ARG A 73 3.37 9.22 10.48
C ARG A 73 4.09 7.88 10.48
N ASP A 74 5.42 7.89 10.53
CA ASP A 74 6.22 6.68 10.29
C ASP A 74 5.98 5.64 11.38
N LYS A 75 5.93 6.07 12.66
CA LYS A 75 5.57 5.19 13.78
C LYS A 75 4.12 4.69 13.72
N CYS A 76 3.17 5.49 13.23
CA CYS A 76 1.80 5.04 13.03
C CYS A 76 1.71 3.96 11.96
N LEU A 77 2.43 4.12 10.85
CA LEU A 77 2.47 3.14 9.77
C LEU A 77 3.15 1.84 10.20
N ASP A 78 4.25 1.93 10.95
CA ASP A 78 4.90 0.74 11.53
C ASP A 78 3.92 0.00 12.46
N ALA A 79 3.28 0.69 13.39
CA ALA A 79 2.29 0.10 14.29
C ALA A 79 1.08 -0.49 13.55
N LEU A 80 0.60 0.16 12.50
CA LEU A 80 -0.45 -0.36 11.63
C LEU A 80 -0.02 -1.66 10.95
N SER A 81 1.18 -1.67 10.35
CA SER A 81 1.73 -2.86 9.69
C SER A 81 2.03 -4.01 10.64
N ILE A 82 2.25 -3.78 11.94
CA ILE A 82 2.44 -4.86 12.92
C ILE A 82 1.09 -5.42 13.39
N ASN A 83 0.15 -4.55 13.72
CA ASN A 83 -1.07 -4.95 14.43
C ASN A 83 -2.22 -5.36 13.49
N TYR A 84 -2.08 -5.04 12.20
CA TYR A 84 -3.17 -5.22 11.23
C TYR A 84 -2.69 -5.84 9.90
N SER A 85 -1.48 -6.38 9.81
CA SER A 85 -1.01 -7.11 8.60
C SER A 85 -1.62 -8.51 8.47
#